data_AF-A0A7C6B6V9-F1
#
_entry.id   AF-A0A7C6B6V9-F1
#
_cell.length_a   1.000
_cell.length_b   1.000
_cell.length_c   1.000
_cell.angle_alpha   90.00
_cell.angle_beta   90.00
_cell.angle_gamma   90.00
#
_symmetry.space_group_name_H-M   'P 1'
#
loop_
_entity.id
_entity.type
_entity.pdbx_description
1 polymer ?
#
loop_
_entity_poly.entity_id
_entity_poly.type
_entity_poly.pdbx_seq_one_letter_code
_entity_poly.pdbx_strand_id
1 'polypeptide(L)'
;MSILDSLIRSAWSAKKGNINVDLGILDSWVQAASGSSIDQYMSTIVPSVPAIKDASVTGQEMFAFLNFWKKNFSVFMPYRDFGEEFDSKLIGSAVALLYSKQAFQKEFGSGFFAQQIRPVTIYAPTGSAVENWIKSSVTAGWNTGVFNINLGYSNATTPVLNLHDYVTMYIFGIADFDPSAKVVEYQFYTATEKYGVKELYQAYYPTSITVGLLEQDVLAQKNATNLSFDLNYATSGSSIPALLGIQFVTKDYYVLE
;
A
#
# COMPACT_ATOMS: atom_id res chain seq x y z
N MET A 1 -1.82 24.46 -7.75
CA MET A 1 -2.91 23.71 -7.08
C MET A 1 -2.44 22.27 -7.02
N SER A 2 -2.42 21.62 -5.85
CA SER A 2 -1.93 20.24 -5.76
C SER A 2 -2.90 19.26 -6.46
N ILE A 3 -2.37 18.10 -6.89
CA ILE A 3 -3.18 17.01 -7.48
C ILE A 3 -4.28 16.61 -6.51
N LEU A 4 -3.96 16.46 -5.21
CA LEU A 4 -4.92 16.15 -4.15
C LEU A 4 -6.09 17.15 -4.08
N ASP A 5 -5.82 18.45 -4.11
CA ASP A 5 -6.86 19.47 -4.04
C ASP A 5 -7.74 19.51 -5.31
N SER A 6 -7.19 19.16 -6.47
CA SER A 6 -7.94 19.00 -7.72
C SER A 6 -8.89 17.80 -7.63
N LEU A 7 -8.35 16.65 -7.22
CA LEU A 7 -9.12 15.41 -7.07
C LEU A 7 -10.23 15.55 -6.02
N ILE A 8 -9.98 16.22 -4.90
CA ILE A 8 -11.01 16.47 -3.86
C ILE A 8 -12.16 17.30 -4.43
N ARG A 9 -11.89 18.33 -5.24
CA ARG A 9 -12.94 19.14 -5.88
C ARG A 9 -13.77 18.32 -6.85
N SER A 10 -13.12 17.52 -7.69
CA SER A 10 -13.80 16.63 -8.65
C SER A 10 -14.65 15.58 -7.94
N ALA A 11 -14.12 14.93 -6.90
CA ALA A 11 -14.85 13.96 -6.09
C ALA A 11 -16.04 14.59 -5.37
N TRP A 12 -15.93 15.83 -4.88
CA TRP A 12 -17.04 16.56 -4.28
C TRP A 12 -18.17 16.85 -5.28
N SER A 13 -17.82 17.22 -6.51
CA SER A 13 -18.79 17.41 -7.60
C SER A 13 -19.47 16.09 -7.97
N ALA A 14 -18.70 15.00 -8.10
CA ALA A 14 -19.25 13.67 -8.35
C ALA A 14 -20.18 13.21 -7.22
N LYS A 15 -19.81 13.45 -5.96
CA LYS A 15 -20.66 13.20 -4.79
C LYS A 15 -21.98 13.94 -4.89
N LYS A 16 -21.97 15.24 -5.22
CA LYS A 16 -23.21 16.03 -5.37
C LYS A 16 -24.09 15.53 -6.52
N GLY A 17 -23.47 15.05 -7.59
CA GLY A 17 -24.17 14.51 -8.75
C GLY A 17 -24.57 13.03 -8.63
N ASN A 18 -24.24 12.34 -7.54
CA ASN A 18 -24.36 10.88 -7.41
C ASN A 18 -23.73 10.11 -8.58
N ILE A 19 -22.58 10.59 -9.04
CA ILE A 19 -21.83 10.02 -10.16
C ILE A 19 -20.92 8.91 -9.62
N ASN A 20 -20.94 7.75 -10.27
CA ASN A 20 -19.96 6.70 -10.03
C ASN A 20 -18.63 7.09 -10.67
N VAL A 21 -17.54 6.83 -9.96
CA VAL A 21 -16.16 7.06 -10.36
C VAL A 21 -15.55 5.70 -10.69
N ASP A 22 -15.38 5.46 -11.99
CA ASP A 22 -14.65 4.33 -12.52
C ASP A 22 -13.23 4.75 -12.94
N LEU A 23 -12.48 3.83 -13.56
CA LEU A 23 -11.13 4.10 -14.03
C LEU A 23 -11.07 5.21 -15.09
N GLY A 24 -12.07 5.31 -15.98
CA GLY A 24 -12.09 6.31 -17.06
C GLY A 24 -12.35 7.72 -16.54
N ILE A 25 -13.26 7.87 -15.56
CA ILE A 25 -13.50 9.13 -14.87
C ILE A 25 -12.28 9.53 -14.04
N LEU A 26 -11.69 8.58 -13.31
CA LEU A 26 -10.47 8.85 -12.55
C LEU A 26 -9.33 9.30 -13.48
N ASP A 27 -9.15 8.63 -14.63
CA ASP A 27 -8.12 8.97 -15.62
C ASP A 27 -8.32 10.38 -16.16
N SER A 28 -9.57 10.73 -16.50
CA SER A 28 -9.91 12.10 -16.93
C SER A 28 -9.54 13.16 -15.88
N TRP A 29 -9.75 12.85 -14.59
CA TRP A 29 -9.38 13.77 -13.51
C TRP A 29 -7.86 13.84 -13.30
N VAL A 30 -7.17 12.71 -13.39
CA VAL A 30 -5.71 12.63 -13.25
C VAL A 30 -5.01 13.34 -14.40
N GLN A 31 -5.45 13.14 -15.64
CA GLN A 31 -4.94 13.86 -16.81
C GLN A 31 -5.16 15.37 -16.65
N ALA A 32 -6.34 15.80 -16.19
CA ALA A 32 -6.61 17.21 -15.94
C ALA A 32 -5.76 17.81 -14.80
N ALA A 33 -5.38 17.01 -13.80
CA ALA A 33 -4.63 17.46 -12.64
C ALA A 33 -3.10 17.41 -12.83
N SER A 34 -2.59 16.45 -13.61
CA SER A 34 -1.16 16.11 -13.69
C SER A 34 -0.60 16.00 -15.11
N GLY A 35 -1.46 15.95 -16.13
CA GLY A 35 -1.05 15.70 -17.53
C GLY A 35 -0.60 14.25 -17.81
N SER A 36 -0.60 13.37 -16.82
CA SER A 36 -0.23 11.95 -16.96
C SER A 36 -1.49 11.08 -17.06
N SER A 37 -1.40 9.93 -17.73
CA SER A 37 -2.51 8.96 -17.73
C SER A 37 -2.37 7.93 -16.60
N ILE A 38 -3.50 7.37 -16.17
CA ILE A 38 -3.51 6.27 -15.21
C ILE A 38 -2.88 5.02 -15.79
N ASP A 39 -3.01 4.77 -17.10
CA ASP A 39 -2.38 3.63 -17.74
C ASP A 39 -0.84 3.66 -17.62
N GLN A 40 -0.24 4.84 -17.76
CA GLN A 40 1.20 5.03 -17.52
C GLN A 40 1.54 4.68 -16.06
N TYR A 41 0.72 5.10 -15.11
CA TYR A 41 0.92 4.79 -13.70
C TYR A 41 0.74 3.29 -13.39
N MET A 42 -0.31 2.66 -13.92
CA MET A 42 -0.57 1.24 -13.68
C MET A 42 0.54 0.36 -14.25
N SER A 43 1.21 0.80 -15.33
CA SER A 43 2.34 0.07 -15.92
C SER A 43 3.57 -0.02 -14.99
N THR A 44 3.66 0.82 -13.96
CA THR A 44 4.75 0.81 -12.98
C THR A 44 4.42 0.02 -11.71
N ILE A 45 3.18 -0.45 -11.55
CA ILE A 45 2.74 -1.24 -10.40
C ILE A 45 2.99 -2.73 -10.67
N VAL A 46 3.52 -3.42 -9.67
CA VAL A 46 3.97 -4.80 -9.73
C VAL A 46 3.37 -5.65 -8.59
N PRO A 47 3.12 -6.96 -8.77
CA PRO A 47 3.00 -7.66 -10.04
C PRO A 47 2.02 -6.99 -10.99
N SER A 48 2.11 -7.30 -12.29
CA SER A 48 1.25 -6.67 -13.31
C SER A 48 -0.21 -6.73 -12.87
N VAL A 49 -0.84 -5.57 -12.80
CA VAL A 49 -2.16 -5.50 -12.20
C VAL A 49 -3.21 -6.04 -13.17
N PRO A 50 -4.13 -6.94 -12.76
CA PRO A 50 -5.22 -7.40 -13.62
C PRO A 50 -6.05 -6.22 -14.14
N ALA A 51 -6.67 -6.29 -15.30
CA ALA A 51 -7.52 -5.19 -15.76
C ALA A 51 -8.70 -4.91 -14.78
N ILE A 52 -8.95 -3.63 -14.47
CA ILE A 52 -10.21 -3.20 -13.84
C ILE A 52 -11.28 -3.27 -14.92
N LYS A 53 -12.20 -4.23 -14.82
CA LYS A 53 -13.21 -4.45 -15.87
C LYS A 53 -14.51 -3.69 -15.58
N ASP A 54 -14.97 -3.70 -14.33
CA ASP A 54 -16.29 -3.17 -13.96
C ASP A 54 -16.31 -2.52 -12.56
N ALA A 55 -15.15 -2.15 -12.02
CA ALA A 55 -15.08 -1.56 -10.69
C ALA A 55 -15.30 -0.05 -10.74
N SER A 56 -16.30 0.40 -9.98
CA SER A 56 -16.51 1.82 -9.71
C SER A 56 -16.82 2.02 -8.23
N VAL A 57 -16.47 3.19 -7.73
CA VAL A 57 -16.89 3.67 -6.41
C VAL A 57 -17.79 4.88 -6.61
N THR A 58 -18.79 5.06 -5.76
CA THR A 58 -19.60 6.27 -5.78
C THR A 58 -18.74 7.52 -5.51
N GLY A 59 -19.19 8.69 -5.98
CA GLY A 59 -18.53 9.95 -5.62
C GLY A 59 -18.41 10.16 -4.10
N GLN A 60 -19.35 9.60 -3.32
CA GLN A 60 -19.26 9.59 -1.86
C GLN A 60 -18.11 8.74 -1.35
N GLU A 61 -17.95 7.51 -1.85
CA GLU A 61 -16.85 6.61 -1.51
C GLU A 61 -15.49 7.22 -1.88
N MET A 62 -15.35 7.79 -3.09
CA MET A 62 -14.13 8.47 -3.51
C MET A 62 -13.82 9.68 -2.62
N PHE A 63 -14.82 10.51 -2.30
CA PHE A 63 -14.62 11.64 -1.40
C PHE A 63 -14.23 11.20 0.02
N ALA A 64 -14.80 10.09 0.52
CA ALA A 64 -14.41 9.52 1.81
C ALA A 64 -12.95 9.04 1.78
N PHE A 65 -12.53 8.38 0.71
CA PHE A 65 -11.14 7.94 0.53
C PHE A 65 -10.16 9.11 0.48
N LEU A 66 -10.45 10.16 -0.29
CA LEU A 66 -9.59 11.35 -0.37
C LEU A 66 -9.52 12.10 0.98
N ASN A 67 -10.59 12.08 1.78
CA ASN A 67 -10.54 12.59 3.15
C ASN A 67 -9.69 11.70 4.05
N PHE A 68 -9.79 10.37 3.93
CA PHE A 68 -8.88 9.46 4.62
C PHE A 68 -7.43 9.78 4.24
N TRP A 69 -7.12 9.92 2.96
CA TRP A 69 -5.78 10.27 2.49
C TRP A 69 -5.29 11.57 3.15
N LYS A 70 -6.07 12.65 3.00
CA LYS A 70 -5.69 13.98 3.48
C LYS A 70 -5.63 14.12 4.99
N LYS A 71 -6.48 13.40 5.74
CA LYS A 71 -6.63 13.61 7.19
C LYS A 71 -6.02 12.49 8.03
N ASN A 72 -5.98 11.27 7.51
CA ASN A 72 -5.47 10.11 8.22
C ASN A 72 -4.11 9.68 7.67
N PHE A 73 -3.98 9.53 6.36
CA PHE A 73 -2.74 9.07 5.75
C PHE A 73 -1.63 10.13 5.85
N SER A 74 -1.77 11.28 5.18
CA SER A 74 -0.70 12.28 5.09
C SER A 74 -0.40 13.01 6.40
N VAL A 75 -1.36 13.07 7.33
CA VAL A 75 -1.22 13.81 8.60
C VAL A 75 -0.66 12.95 9.73
N PHE A 76 -1.08 11.68 9.84
CA PHE A 76 -0.67 10.80 10.94
C PHE A 76 0.40 9.80 10.53
N MET A 77 0.93 9.89 9.31
CA MET A 77 2.21 9.25 9.03
C MET A 77 3.27 9.93 9.92
N PRO A 78 4.13 9.16 10.61
CA PRO A 78 5.21 9.72 11.43
C PRO A 78 6.26 10.53 10.64
N TYR A 79 6.05 10.70 9.33
CA TYR A 79 6.94 11.33 8.34
C TYR A 79 6.24 12.50 7.64
N ARG A 80 5.62 13.40 8.40
CA ARG A 80 4.80 14.50 7.83
C ARG A 80 5.58 15.39 6.84
N ASP A 81 6.88 15.55 7.05
CA ASP A 81 7.76 16.32 6.15
C ASP A 81 7.88 15.69 4.75
N PHE A 82 7.41 14.45 4.60
CA PHE A 82 7.37 13.64 3.38
C PHE A 82 6.01 13.68 2.66
N GLY A 83 5.14 14.62 3.06
CA GLY A 83 3.75 14.69 2.60
C GLY A 83 3.59 14.91 1.09
N GLU A 84 4.49 15.67 0.47
CA GLU A 84 4.45 15.94 -0.97
C GLU A 84 4.83 14.70 -1.79
N GLU A 85 5.80 13.92 -1.29
CA GLU A 85 6.24 12.68 -1.90
C GLU A 85 5.18 11.60 -1.79
N PHE A 86 4.44 11.54 -0.68
CA PHE A 86 3.29 10.63 -0.59
C PHE A 86 2.18 11.04 -1.54
N ASP A 87 1.91 12.33 -1.74
CA ASP A 87 0.87 12.78 -2.69
C ASP A 87 1.13 12.28 -4.13
N SER A 88 2.38 11.99 -4.51
CA SER A 88 2.69 11.31 -5.79
C SER A 88 2.13 9.88 -5.88
N LYS A 89 1.88 9.24 -4.74
CA LYS A 89 1.33 7.88 -4.59
C LYS A 89 -0.19 7.86 -4.43
N LEU A 90 -0.84 9.02 -4.40
CA LEU A 90 -2.29 9.16 -4.28
C LEU A 90 -3.02 8.49 -5.44
N ILE A 91 -2.53 8.66 -6.67
CA ILE A 91 -3.16 8.09 -7.88
C ILE A 91 -3.17 6.56 -7.78
N GLY A 92 -2.03 5.96 -7.46
CA GLY A 92 -1.92 4.52 -7.25
C GLY A 92 -2.80 4.00 -6.14
N SER A 93 -2.92 4.77 -5.07
CA SER A 93 -3.80 4.42 -3.96
C SER A 93 -5.29 4.50 -4.32
N ALA A 94 -5.69 5.46 -5.17
CA ALA A 94 -7.06 5.54 -5.70
C ALA A 94 -7.36 4.41 -6.69
N VAL A 95 -6.36 4.01 -7.49
CA VAL A 95 -6.45 2.81 -8.34
C VAL A 95 -6.58 1.55 -7.48
N ALA A 96 -5.78 1.42 -6.41
CA ALA A 96 -5.86 0.32 -5.46
C ALA A 96 -7.23 0.27 -4.74
N LEU A 97 -7.89 1.41 -4.51
CA LEU A 97 -9.27 1.46 -4.04
C LEU A 97 -10.23 0.78 -5.02
N LEU A 98 -10.14 1.10 -6.33
CA LEU A 98 -10.97 0.47 -7.37
C LEU A 98 -10.70 -1.04 -7.46
N TYR A 99 -9.44 -1.46 -7.33
CA TYR A 99 -9.11 -2.88 -7.24
C TYR A 99 -9.71 -3.56 -6.02
N SER A 100 -9.64 -2.92 -4.86
CA SER A 100 -10.19 -3.45 -3.61
C SER A 100 -11.71 -3.56 -3.70
N LYS A 101 -12.36 -2.59 -4.35
CA LYS A 101 -13.79 -2.62 -4.67
C LYS A 101 -14.14 -3.83 -5.54
N GLN A 102 -13.34 -4.11 -6.59
CA GLN A 102 -13.49 -5.28 -7.44
C GLN A 102 -13.29 -6.59 -6.66
N ALA A 103 -12.25 -6.65 -5.83
CA ALA A 103 -11.85 -7.86 -5.11
C ALA A 103 -12.83 -8.24 -4.00
N PHE A 104 -13.30 -7.26 -3.24
CA PHE A 104 -14.20 -7.50 -2.10
C PHE A 104 -15.68 -7.48 -2.49
N GLN A 105 -16.04 -6.83 -3.60
CA GLN A 105 -17.44 -6.62 -3.99
C GLN A 105 -18.28 -5.97 -2.87
N LYS A 106 -17.66 -5.09 -2.07
CA LYS A 106 -18.25 -4.39 -0.91
C LYS A 106 -18.19 -2.88 -1.10
N GLU A 107 -18.93 -2.12 -0.31
CA GLU A 107 -18.85 -0.64 -0.32
C GLU A 107 -17.74 -0.10 0.57
N PHE A 108 -17.01 0.91 0.08
CA PHE A 108 -15.99 1.61 0.84
C PHE A 108 -16.64 2.49 1.92
N GLY A 109 -16.15 2.40 3.15
CA GLY A 109 -16.70 3.11 4.30
C GLY A 109 -17.88 2.43 4.99
N SER A 110 -18.39 1.32 4.45
CA SER A 110 -19.46 0.52 5.09
C SER A 110 -19.14 -0.98 5.14
N GLY A 111 -18.54 -1.53 4.08
CA GLY A 111 -18.12 -2.93 3.97
C GLY A 111 -16.60 -3.16 3.97
N PHE A 112 -15.82 -2.17 3.54
CA PHE A 112 -14.36 -2.17 3.65
C PHE A 112 -13.80 -0.77 3.87
N PHE A 113 -12.60 -0.66 4.42
CA PHE A 113 -11.98 0.58 4.88
C PHE A 113 -10.51 0.63 4.47
N ALA A 114 -9.96 1.84 4.41
CA ALA A 114 -8.52 2.04 4.21
C ALA A 114 -7.84 2.26 5.57
N GLN A 115 -6.65 1.69 5.72
CA GLN A 115 -5.75 1.91 6.85
C GLN A 115 -4.32 2.08 6.32
N GLN A 116 -3.46 2.74 7.09
CA GLN A 116 -2.02 2.70 6.81
C GLN A 116 -1.53 1.26 7.02
N ILE A 117 -0.60 0.79 6.19
CA ILE A 117 0.20 -0.40 6.53
C ILE A 117 0.99 -0.03 7.79
N ARG A 118 0.81 -0.80 8.85
CA ARG A 118 1.49 -0.57 10.12
C ARG A 118 2.36 -1.78 10.48
N PRO A 119 3.42 -1.55 11.29
CA PRO A 119 4.12 -2.60 12.04
C PRO A 119 3.16 -3.34 12.97
N VAL A 120 2.30 -4.20 12.43
CA VAL A 120 1.34 -4.93 13.25
C VAL A 120 1.26 -6.39 12.79
N THR A 121 1.64 -7.22 13.74
CA THR A 121 1.34 -8.62 13.93
C THR A 121 -0.07 -8.96 13.41
N ILE A 122 -0.18 -9.45 12.18
CA ILE A 122 -1.41 -10.12 11.77
C ILE A 122 -1.58 -11.32 12.70
N TYR A 123 -2.59 -11.34 13.57
CA TYR A 123 -2.79 -12.46 14.48
C TYR A 123 -3.59 -13.56 13.79
N ALA A 124 -3.00 -14.75 13.69
CA ALA A 124 -3.83 -15.95 13.65
C ALA A 124 -4.66 -15.99 14.95
N PRO A 125 -5.88 -16.55 14.97
CA PRO A 125 -6.70 -16.65 16.19
C PRO A 125 -6.04 -17.41 17.35
N THR A 126 -4.91 -18.08 17.09
CA THR A 126 -4.05 -18.74 18.08
C THR A 126 -3.03 -17.80 18.74
N GLY A 127 -3.06 -16.51 18.44
CA GLY A 127 -2.11 -15.52 18.96
C GLY A 127 -0.72 -15.56 18.30
N SER A 128 -0.58 -16.28 17.18
CA SER A 128 0.68 -16.34 16.43
C SER A 128 0.70 -15.30 15.31
N ALA A 129 1.78 -14.53 15.24
CA ALA A 129 2.04 -13.53 14.21
C ALA A 129 2.15 -14.18 12.81
N VAL A 130 1.39 -13.68 11.84
CA VAL A 130 1.47 -14.06 10.42
C VAL A 130 2.41 -13.12 9.65
N GLU A 131 2.79 -11.99 10.23
CA GLU A 131 3.93 -11.18 9.78
C GLU A 131 4.98 -11.08 10.89
N ASN A 132 6.08 -11.82 10.76
CA ASN A 132 7.28 -11.59 11.55
C ASN A 132 8.06 -10.45 10.91
N TRP A 133 7.89 -9.24 11.43
CA TRP A 133 8.79 -8.15 11.12
C TRP A 133 10.13 -8.46 11.80
N ILE A 134 11.21 -8.59 11.02
CA ILE A 134 12.55 -8.75 11.61
C ILE A 134 12.86 -7.49 12.42
N LYS A 135 12.90 -7.62 13.75
CA LYS A 135 13.16 -6.51 14.68
C LYS A 135 14.64 -6.15 14.84
N SER A 136 15.52 -6.89 14.19
CA SER A 136 16.97 -6.66 14.22
C SER A 136 17.66 -7.41 13.09
N SER A 137 18.00 -6.74 11.99
CA SER A 137 19.14 -7.21 11.19
C SER A 137 20.41 -6.97 12.01
N VAL A 138 21.27 -7.97 12.16
CA VAL A 138 22.56 -7.85 12.87
C VAL A 138 23.75 -7.91 11.90
N THR A 139 23.50 -8.21 10.63
CA THR A 139 24.53 -8.47 9.61
C THR A 139 24.35 -7.55 8.41
N ALA A 140 25.44 -6.91 7.99
CA ALA A 140 25.51 -6.20 6.72
C ALA A 140 25.28 -7.17 5.55
N GLY A 141 24.79 -6.65 4.42
CA GLY A 141 24.48 -7.43 3.23
C GLY A 141 23.01 -7.85 3.13
N TRP A 142 22.76 -8.77 2.21
CA TRP A 142 21.42 -9.28 1.90
C TRP A 142 20.84 -10.10 3.04
N ASN A 143 19.67 -9.70 3.52
CA ASN A 143 18.84 -10.51 4.42
C ASN A 143 17.57 -10.91 3.67
N THR A 144 17.27 -12.21 3.69
CA THR A 144 16.18 -12.80 2.91
C THR A 144 14.90 -12.94 3.71
N GLY A 145 13.74 -12.72 3.09
CA GLY A 145 12.44 -12.89 3.71
C GLY A 145 12.16 -11.90 4.82
N VAL A 146 12.67 -10.67 4.71
CA VAL A 146 12.48 -9.61 5.71
C VAL A 146 11.00 -9.25 5.85
N PHE A 147 10.30 -9.18 4.72
CA PHE A 147 8.84 -9.19 4.68
C PHE A 147 8.38 -10.38 3.86
N ASN A 148 7.47 -11.18 4.41
CA ASN A 148 6.85 -12.30 3.71
C ASN A 148 5.33 -12.21 3.85
N ILE A 149 4.68 -11.74 2.80
CA ILE A 149 3.25 -11.48 2.73
C ILE A 149 2.59 -12.64 1.97
N ASN A 150 1.83 -13.46 2.70
CA ASN A 150 1.01 -14.50 2.11
C ASN A 150 -0.48 -14.16 2.27
N LEU A 151 -1.01 -13.38 1.34
CA LEU A 151 -2.44 -13.11 1.30
C LEU A 151 -3.23 -14.34 0.84
N GLY A 152 -2.65 -15.33 0.16
CA GLY A 152 -3.34 -16.56 -0.25
C GLY A 152 -3.51 -17.64 0.83
N TYR A 153 -3.07 -17.37 2.07
CA TYR A 153 -3.12 -18.35 3.14
C TYR A 153 -4.58 -18.69 3.51
N SER A 154 -4.89 -19.98 3.54
CA SER A 154 -6.13 -20.53 4.08
C SER A 154 -5.84 -21.72 4.98
N ASN A 155 -6.50 -21.78 6.13
CA ASN A 155 -6.42 -22.93 7.03
C ASN A 155 -7.77 -23.66 7.02
N ALA A 156 -7.78 -24.94 6.64
CA ALA A 156 -8.99 -25.74 6.50
C ALA A 156 -9.57 -26.26 7.83
N THR A 157 -8.82 -26.20 8.95
CA THR A 157 -9.21 -26.88 10.20
C THR A 157 -9.87 -26.00 11.26
N THR A 158 -9.94 -24.69 11.05
CA THR A 158 -10.58 -23.73 11.97
C THR A 158 -11.05 -22.53 11.14
N PRO A 159 -12.14 -21.82 11.48
CA PRO A 159 -12.43 -20.51 10.88
C PRO A 159 -11.36 -19.51 11.33
N VAL A 160 -10.20 -19.61 10.71
CA VAL A 160 -9.08 -18.69 10.80
C VAL A 160 -9.42 -17.50 9.91
N LEU A 161 -9.11 -16.28 10.35
CA LEU A 161 -9.18 -15.10 9.49
C LEU A 161 -8.35 -15.35 8.23
N ASN A 162 -9.07 -15.69 7.17
CA ASN A 162 -8.56 -16.04 5.87
C ASN A 162 -8.13 -14.77 5.15
N LEU A 163 -6.91 -14.26 5.42
CA LEU A 163 -6.42 -12.96 4.91
C LEU A 163 -6.71 -12.72 3.42
N HIS A 164 -6.79 -13.79 2.63
CA HIS A 164 -7.16 -13.78 1.21
C HIS A 164 -8.48 -13.08 0.89
N ASP A 165 -9.45 -13.09 1.80
CA ASP A 165 -10.76 -12.46 1.61
C ASP A 165 -10.88 -11.10 2.28
N TYR A 166 -9.92 -10.72 3.14
CA TYR A 166 -10.07 -9.56 4.00
C TYR A 166 -9.14 -8.40 3.64
N VAL A 167 -8.03 -8.64 2.94
CA VAL A 167 -6.97 -7.63 2.77
C VAL A 167 -6.47 -7.53 1.32
N THR A 168 -6.26 -6.30 0.87
CA THR A 168 -5.43 -5.93 -0.30
C THR A 168 -4.46 -4.84 0.15
N MET A 169 -3.25 -4.80 -0.40
CA MET A 169 -2.22 -3.85 0.05
C MET A 169 -1.60 -3.14 -1.14
N TYR A 170 -1.47 -1.82 -1.02
CA TYR A 170 -0.71 -0.97 -1.92
C TYR A 170 0.52 -0.46 -1.19
N ILE A 171 1.69 -1.01 -1.53
CA ILE A 171 2.98 -0.74 -0.89
C ILE A 171 3.79 0.13 -1.84
N PHE A 172 4.35 1.22 -1.35
CA PHE A 172 5.09 2.17 -2.19
C PHE A 172 6.38 2.69 -1.56
N GLY A 173 6.72 2.19 -0.37
CA GLY A 173 7.97 2.57 0.28
C GLY A 173 8.37 1.59 1.37
N ILE A 174 9.59 1.78 1.85
CA ILE A 174 10.16 1.15 3.03
C ILE A 174 10.68 2.27 3.92
N ALA A 175 10.35 2.23 5.22
CA ALA A 175 11.02 3.03 6.23
C ALA A 175 11.97 2.16 7.04
N ASP A 176 13.09 2.72 7.49
CA ASP A 176 13.94 2.14 8.53
C ASP A 176 13.92 3.08 9.73
N PHE A 177 13.25 2.66 10.81
CA PHE A 177 13.10 3.45 12.03
C PHE A 177 14.38 3.46 12.91
N ASP A 178 15.49 2.90 12.45
CA ASP A 178 16.78 3.10 13.09
C ASP A 178 17.37 4.47 12.73
N PRO A 179 17.92 5.22 13.71
CA PRO A 179 18.58 6.51 13.49
C PRO A 179 19.70 6.54 12.45
N SER A 180 20.33 5.40 12.20
CA SER A 180 21.36 5.24 11.18
C SER A 180 20.86 4.26 10.14
N ALA A 181 19.87 4.66 9.34
CA ALA A 181 19.26 3.75 8.39
C ALA A 181 20.27 3.06 7.46
N LYS A 182 19.97 1.80 7.21
CA LYS A 182 20.93 0.87 6.62
C LYS A 182 20.41 0.26 5.33
N VAL A 183 19.10 0.31 5.12
CA VAL A 183 18.47 -0.25 3.92
C VAL A 183 18.81 0.63 2.71
N VAL A 184 19.53 0.05 1.76
CA VAL A 184 19.99 0.73 0.54
C VAL A 184 19.35 0.15 -0.71
N GLU A 185 19.04 -1.14 -0.69
CA GLU A 185 18.43 -1.83 -1.83
C GLU A 185 17.38 -2.80 -1.33
N TYR A 186 16.45 -3.10 -2.22
CA TYR A 186 15.47 -4.15 -2.03
C TYR A 186 15.45 -5.05 -3.27
N GLN A 187 15.07 -6.30 -3.07
CA GLN A 187 14.57 -7.13 -4.14
C GLN A 187 13.26 -7.73 -3.65
N PHE A 188 12.29 -7.86 -4.54
CA PHE A 188 11.06 -8.55 -4.22
C PHE A 188 10.73 -9.56 -5.31
N TYR A 189 9.99 -10.57 -4.89
CA TYR A 189 9.57 -11.65 -5.76
C TYR A 189 8.22 -12.18 -5.32
N THR A 190 7.47 -12.67 -6.29
CA THR A 190 6.32 -13.53 -6.06
C THR A 190 6.77 -14.99 -6.05
N ALA A 191 5.84 -15.91 -5.84
CA ALA A 191 6.10 -17.34 -6.07
C ALA A 191 6.57 -17.66 -7.51
N THR A 192 6.26 -16.82 -8.50
CA THR A 192 6.49 -17.11 -9.92
C THR A 192 7.47 -16.17 -10.62
N GLU A 193 7.76 -15.00 -10.05
CA GLU A 193 8.54 -13.96 -10.70
C GLU A 193 9.48 -13.25 -9.72
N LYS A 194 10.68 -12.92 -10.19
CA LYS A 194 11.64 -12.07 -9.46
C LYS A 194 11.77 -10.74 -10.18
N TYR A 195 11.63 -9.64 -9.45
CA TYR A 195 11.65 -8.28 -10.02
C TYR A 195 13.02 -7.60 -9.94
N GLY A 196 14.06 -8.38 -9.61
CA GLY A 196 15.44 -7.93 -9.55
C GLY A 196 15.77 -7.07 -8.34
N VAL A 197 17.03 -6.63 -8.29
CA VAL A 197 17.53 -5.69 -7.28
C VAL A 197 17.20 -4.28 -7.71
N LYS A 198 16.69 -3.49 -6.77
CA LYS A 198 16.26 -2.11 -6.94
C LYS A 198 16.86 -1.27 -5.82
N GLU A 199 17.34 -0.08 -6.16
CA GLU A 199 17.79 0.88 -5.15
C GLU A 199 16.56 1.46 -4.45
N LEU A 200 16.66 1.67 -3.14
CA LEU A 200 15.70 2.54 -2.45
C LEU A 200 16.06 3.98 -2.78
N TYR A 201 15.13 4.71 -3.39
CA TYR A 201 15.28 6.15 -3.55
C TYR A 201 15.11 6.79 -2.17
N GLN A 202 16.24 6.89 -1.45
CA GLN A 202 16.32 7.46 -0.12
C GLN A 202 16.08 8.95 -0.23
N ALA A 203 15.00 9.39 0.36
CA ALA A 203 14.53 10.73 0.10
C ALA A 203 14.49 11.59 1.37
N TYR A 204 14.79 11.02 2.55
CA TYR A 204 14.98 11.80 3.78
C TYR A 204 15.86 11.13 4.83
N TYR A 205 16.65 11.96 5.53
CA TYR A 205 17.52 11.60 6.67
C TYR A 205 17.32 12.59 7.82
N PRO A 206 16.23 12.53 8.58
CA PRO A 206 16.21 13.04 9.94
C PRO A 206 17.16 12.16 10.75
N THR A 207 17.69 12.70 11.84
CA THR A 207 18.62 12.01 12.75
C THR A 207 18.07 10.73 13.40
N SER A 208 16.92 10.21 12.96
CA SER A 208 16.17 9.15 13.63
C SER A 208 15.46 8.13 12.71
N ILE A 209 15.22 8.41 11.42
CA ILE A 209 14.46 7.51 10.53
C ILE A 209 14.87 7.75 9.08
N THR A 210 14.97 6.74 8.22
CA THR A 210 15.04 6.95 6.75
C THR A 210 13.83 6.37 6.07
N VAL A 211 13.34 7.10 5.07
CA VAL A 211 12.26 6.66 4.19
C VAL A 211 12.81 6.53 2.77
N GLY A 212 12.64 5.35 2.18
CA GLY A 212 12.89 5.09 0.78
C GLY A 212 11.58 4.80 0.06
N LEU A 213 11.35 5.48 -1.06
CA LEU A 213 10.26 5.10 -1.96
C LEU A 213 10.72 3.94 -2.85
N LEU A 214 9.77 3.07 -3.20
CA LEU A 214 10.01 2.03 -4.19
C LEU A 214 10.07 2.67 -5.58
N GLU A 215 10.99 2.19 -6.41
CA GLU A 215 11.03 2.51 -7.85
C GLU A 215 9.77 1.96 -8.54
N GLN A 216 9.28 0.81 -8.05
CA GLN A 216 8.07 0.15 -8.53
C GLN A 216 7.17 -0.14 -7.33
N ASP A 217 5.96 0.44 -7.36
CA ASP A 217 4.97 0.24 -6.31
C ASP A 217 4.38 -1.16 -6.39
N VAL A 218 4.09 -1.77 -5.24
CA VAL A 218 3.63 -3.15 -5.15
C VAL A 218 2.15 -3.20 -4.80
N LEU A 219 1.34 -3.91 -5.58
CA LEU A 219 -0.06 -4.20 -5.25
C LEU A 219 -0.24 -5.68 -4.91
N ALA A 220 -0.36 -5.96 -3.61
CA ALA A 220 -0.68 -7.29 -3.10
C ALA A 220 -2.20 -7.52 -3.12
N GLN A 221 -2.63 -8.61 -3.73
CA GLN A 221 -4.05 -8.89 -3.98
C GLN A 221 -4.50 -10.22 -3.37
N LYS A 222 -5.83 -10.40 -3.37
CA LYS A 222 -6.50 -11.69 -3.23
C LYS A 222 -5.87 -12.69 -4.21
N ASN A 223 -5.26 -13.75 -3.66
CA ASN A 223 -4.49 -14.79 -4.37
C ASN A 223 -3.07 -14.41 -4.83
N ALA A 224 -2.47 -13.33 -4.31
CA ALA A 224 -1.03 -13.13 -4.46
C ALA A 224 -0.30 -14.27 -3.74
N THR A 225 0.16 -15.24 -4.53
CA THR A 225 1.01 -16.34 -4.09
C THR A 225 2.34 -15.76 -3.60
N ASN A 226 2.45 -15.59 -2.29
CA ASN A 226 3.66 -15.24 -1.52
C ASN A 226 4.50 -14.10 -2.13
N LEU A 227 4.30 -12.88 -1.66
CA LEU A 227 5.23 -11.78 -1.90
C LEU A 227 6.31 -11.81 -0.82
N SER A 228 7.57 -11.81 -1.24
CA SER A 228 8.69 -11.73 -0.32
C SER A 228 9.59 -10.58 -0.71
N PHE A 229 10.05 -9.84 0.29
CA PHE A 229 11.02 -8.76 0.16
C PHE A 229 12.30 -9.17 0.90
N ASP A 230 13.40 -9.14 0.18
CA ASP A 230 14.72 -9.20 0.76
C ASP A 230 15.31 -7.79 0.74
N LEU A 231 16.06 -7.44 1.78
CA LEU A 231 16.66 -6.12 1.92
C LEU A 231 18.18 -6.23 1.99
N ASN A 232 18.88 -5.30 1.35
CA ASN A 232 20.32 -5.15 1.49
C ASN A 232 20.63 -4.04 2.50
N TYR A 233 21.47 -4.37 3.48
CA TYR A 233 21.89 -3.46 4.54
C TYR A 233 23.34 -3.03 4.31
N ALA A 234 23.58 -1.72 4.16
CA ALA A 234 24.91 -1.17 3.93
C ALA A 234 25.90 -1.45 5.09
N THR A 235 25.39 -1.52 6.32
CA THR A 235 26.19 -1.77 7.53
C THR A 235 25.47 -2.72 8.49
N SER A 236 26.22 -3.33 9.41
CA SER A 236 25.69 -4.21 10.45
C SER A 236 25.07 -3.44 11.62
N GLY A 237 24.34 -4.15 12.49
CA GLY A 237 23.69 -3.62 13.69
C GLY A 237 22.23 -3.22 13.45
N SER A 238 21.59 -2.68 14.49
CA SER A 238 20.13 -2.47 14.55
C SER A 238 19.51 -1.81 13.30
N SER A 239 18.37 -2.34 12.89
CA SER A 239 17.51 -1.76 11.86
C SER A 239 16.08 -2.19 12.18
N ILE A 240 15.12 -1.31 11.89
CA ILE A 240 13.70 -1.54 12.15
C ILE A 240 12.96 -1.22 10.84
N PRO A 241 13.07 -2.11 9.83
CA PRO A 241 12.44 -1.89 8.54
C PRO A 241 10.91 -2.03 8.65
N ALA A 242 10.21 -1.24 7.87
CA ALA A 242 8.76 -1.18 7.81
C ALA A 242 8.27 -0.94 6.39
N LEU A 243 7.26 -1.67 5.95
CA LEU A 243 6.56 -1.34 4.71
C LEU A 243 5.72 -0.07 4.90
N LEU A 244 5.75 0.80 3.89
CA LEU A 244 4.91 1.99 3.79
C LEU A 244 3.88 1.79 2.69
N GLY A 245 2.63 2.11 3.01
CA GLY A 245 1.54 1.96 2.06
C GLY A 245 0.17 2.02 2.69
N ILE A 246 -0.85 1.66 1.91
CA ILE A 246 -2.24 1.56 2.34
C ILE A 246 -2.66 0.09 2.26
N GLN A 247 -3.31 -0.40 3.31
CA GLN A 247 -4.09 -1.61 3.25
C GLN A 247 -5.57 -1.27 3.15
N PHE A 248 -6.30 -1.97 2.29
CA PHE A 248 -7.75 -1.96 2.28
C PHE A 248 -8.24 -3.25 2.93
N VAL A 249 -9.04 -3.09 3.97
CA VAL A 249 -9.47 -4.20 4.81
C VAL A 249 -10.98 -4.25 4.87
N THR A 250 -11.56 -5.45 4.78
CA THR A 250 -13.01 -5.57 4.99
C THR A 250 -13.37 -5.30 6.45
N LYS A 251 -14.62 -4.89 6.69
CA LYS A 251 -15.12 -4.49 8.02
C LYS A 251 -14.82 -5.52 9.11
N ASP A 252 -14.93 -6.80 8.78
CA ASP A 252 -14.75 -7.90 9.73
C ASP A 252 -13.30 -7.99 10.23
N TYR A 253 -12.34 -7.52 9.41
CA TYR A 253 -10.93 -7.38 9.79
C TYR A 253 -10.67 -6.04 10.48
N TYR A 254 -11.30 -4.97 10.02
CA TYR A 254 -11.14 -3.61 10.55
C TYR A 254 -11.48 -3.48 12.05
N VAL A 255 -12.41 -4.29 12.57
CA VAL A 255 -12.87 -4.23 13.98
C VAL A 255 -11.94 -5.01 14.93
N LEU A 256 -11.01 -5.81 14.40
CA LEU A 256 -10.08 -6.61 15.18
C LEU A 256 -8.77 -5.88 15.53
N GLU A 257 -8.53 -4.72 14.93
CA GLU A 257 -7.46 -3.77 15.27
C GLU A 257 -7.98 -2.58 16.08
#